data_AF-A0A0Q6FYW0-F1
#
_entry.id   AF-A0A0Q6FYW0-F1
#
_cell.length_a   1.000
_cell.length_b   1.000
_cell.length_c   1.000
_cell.angle_alpha   90.00
_cell.angle_beta   90.00
_cell.angle_gamma   90.00
#
_symmetry.space_group_name_H-M   'P 1'
#
loop_
_entity.id
_entity.type
_entity.pdbx_description
1 polymer ?
#
loop_
_entity_poly.entity_id
_entity_poly.type
_entity_poly.pdbx_seq_one_letter_code
_entity_poly.pdbx_strand_id
1 'polypeptide(L)'
;MGETLISGLVRGGHDPSLLLVVEKRVDRAQVLADRYGVRVVDDLAAVAVADTVALVVKPQDMSEVLAEVRDHVVPGQLVVSLAAGITTAFVEARLQPGVAVVRVMPNTPALVDEGMAAISAGSHCDVEHLARAEAMLAVTGKVLRVPEKQQDAVTAISGSGPAYLFFVVEAMIEAGVHLGLPRSTATELVVQTVVGSATLLRETGEHPTVLREQVTSPGGTTAAAIRELEDHKVRAAFITAMEAARNRSVALARDED
;
A
#
# COMPACT_ATOMS: atom_id res chain seq x y z
N MET A 1 8.88 0.43 -1.46
CA MET A 1 7.88 1.48 -1.75
C MET A 1 8.50 2.64 -2.51
N GLY A 2 9.60 3.28 -2.03
CA GLY A 2 10.24 4.38 -2.78
C GLY A 2 10.62 4.00 -4.22
N GLU A 3 11.34 2.89 -4.39
CA GLU A 3 11.63 2.35 -5.73
C GLU A 3 10.36 2.00 -6.53
N THR A 4 9.34 1.47 -5.87
CA THR A 4 8.05 1.11 -6.52
C THR A 4 7.40 2.35 -7.14
N LEU A 5 7.37 3.45 -6.39
CA LEU A 5 6.84 4.72 -6.86
C LEU A 5 7.70 5.29 -8.01
N ILE A 6 9.02 5.29 -7.86
CA ILE A 6 9.95 5.72 -8.93
C ILE A 6 9.71 4.91 -10.21
N SER A 7 9.69 3.58 -10.11
CA SER A 7 9.45 2.71 -11.26
C SER A 7 8.09 2.97 -11.90
N GLY A 8 7.05 3.21 -11.09
CA GLY A 8 5.71 3.54 -11.57
C GLY A 8 5.68 4.87 -12.31
N LEU A 9 6.25 5.92 -11.73
CA LEU A 9 6.28 7.26 -12.33
C LEU A 9 7.03 7.27 -13.68
N VAL A 10 8.21 6.63 -13.73
CA VAL A 10 8.99 6.53 -14.98
C VAL A 10 8.22 5.75 -16.05
N ARG A 11 7.60 4.62 -15.70
CA ARG A 11 6.75 3.85 -16.63
C ARG A 11 5.51 4.65 -17.07
N GLY A 12 4.97 5.47 -16.19
CA GLY A 12 3.86 6.40 -16.47
C GLY A 12 4.23 7.59 -17.35
N GLY A 13 5.49 7.70 -17.79
CA GLY A 13 5.95 8.74 -18.71
C GLY A 13 6.44 10.02 -18.03
N HIS A 14 6.62 10.02 -16.70
CA HIS A 14 7.31 11.13 -16.04
C HIS A 14 8.78 11.17 -16.46
N ASP A 15 9.27 12.37 -16.75
CA ASP A 15 10.68 12.59 -17.05
C ASP A 15 11.53 12.23 -15.82
N PRO A 16 12.40 11.21 -15.88
CA PRO A 16 13.23 10.79 -14.75
C PRO A 16 14.15 11.90 -14.25
N SER A 17 14.54 12.85 -15.11
CA SER A 17 15.41 13.97 -14.73
C SER A 17 14.73 14.98 -13.79
N LEU A 18 13.39 14.92 -13.68
CA LEU A 18 12.59 15.70 -12.73
C LEU A 18 12.37 14.97 -11.40
N LEU A 19 12.77 13.69 -11.30
CA LEU A 19 12.65 12.90 -10.08
C LEU A 19 13.94 13.00 -9.27
N LEU A 20 13.87 13.72 -8.15
CA LEU A 20 14.95 13.83 -7.17
C LEU A 20 14.80 12.74 -6.10
N VAL A 21 15.87 12.00 -5.82
CA VAL A 21 15.87 10.90 -4.86
C VAL A 21 16.97 11.11 -3.82
N VAL A 22 16.59 11.11 -2.54
CA VAL A 22 17.52 11.06 -1.41
C VAL A 22 17.48 9.65 -0.82
N GLU A 23 18.59 8.94 -0.86
CA GLU A 23 18.71 7.57 -0.34
C GLU A 23 19.99 7.45 0.49
N LYS A 24 19.85 7.10 1.78
CA LYS A 24 20.97 7.03 2.73
C LYS A 24 22.04 6.01 2.32
N ARG A 25 21.67 4.96 1.56
CA ARG A 25 22.59 3.91 1.12
C ARG A 25 23.11 4.17 -0.29
N VAL A 26 24.41 4.47 -0.39
CA VAL A 26 25.08 4.83 -1.66
C VAL A 26 24.94 3.75 -2.74
N ASP A 27 25.07 2.48 -2.39
CA ASP A 27 24.88 1.35 -3.31
C ASP A 27 23.45 1.28 -3.86
N ARG A 28 22.46 1.48 -2.99
CA ARG A 28 21.04 1.53 -3.37
C ARG A 28 20.76 2.72 -4.27
N ALA A 29 21.33 3.88 -3.96
CA ALA A 29 21.16 5.11 -4.71
C ALA A 29 21.71 4.96 -6.14
N GLN A 30 22.91 4.41 -6.29
CA GLN A 30 23.50 4.13 -7.61
C GLN A 30 22.61 3.20 -8.45
N VAL A 31 22.09 2.13 -7.84
CA VAL A 31 21.15 1.22 -8.52
C VAL A 31 19.89 1.96 -9.01
N LEU A 32 19.35 2.90 -8.23
CA LEU A 32 18.18 3.67 -8.62
C LEU A 32 18.50 4.61 -9.80
N ALA A 33 19.63 5.30 -9.75
CA ALA A 33 20.10 6.18 -10.83
C ALA A 33 20.30 5.39 -12.13
N ASP A 34 21.05 4.28 -12.09
CA ASP A 34 21.37 3.48 -13.28
C ASP A 34 20.13 2.84 -13.90
N ARG A 35 19.21 2.35 -13.06
CA ARG A 35 18.04 1.61 -13.52
C ARG A 35 16.93 2.51 -14.06
N TYR A 36 16.73 3.66 -13.45
CA TYR A 36 15.57 4.52 -13.74
C TYR A 36 15.92 5.87 -14.33
N GLY A 37 17.20 6.25 -14.38
CA GLY A 37 17.65 7.56 -14.87
C GLY A 37 17.30 8.73 -13.95
N VAL A 38 16.94 8.44 -12.69
CA VAL A 38 16.59 9.47 -11.70
C VAL A 38 17.81 10.20 -11.16
N ARG A 39 17.61 11.42 -10.68
CA ARG A 39 18.66 12.22 -10.07
C ARG A 39 18.78 11.91 -8.58
N VAL A 40 19.84 11.21 -8.21
CA VAL A 40 20.21 11.05 -6.81
C VAL A 40 20.85 12.34 -6.30
N VAL A 41 20.43 12.78 -5.12
CA VAL A 41 20.98 13.94 -4.43
C VAL A 41 21.32 13.57 -2.99
N ASP A 42 22.40 14.15 -2.47
CA ASP A 42 22.97 13.77 -1.18
C ASP A 42 22.38 14.55 0.01
N ASP A 43 21.61 15.61 -0.27
CA ASP A 43 21.10 16.54 0.72
C ASP A 43 19.58 16.63 0.68
N LEU A 44 18.95 16.51 1.85
CA LEU A 44 17.51 16.71 2.04
C LEU A 44 17.08 18.14 1.72
N ALA A 45 17.97 19.14 1.73
CA ALA A 45 17.67 20.51 1.28
C ALA A 45 17.14 20.56 -0.18
N ALA A 46 17.38 19.52 -0.99
CA ALA A 46 16.82 19.37 -2.32
C ALA A 46 15.28 19.37 -2.35
N VAL A 47 14.61 19.13 -1.22
CA VAL A 47 13.15 19.30 -1.12
C VAL A 47 12.71 20.72 -1.47
N ALA A 48 13.55 21.74 -1.28
CA ALA A 48 13.20 23.14 -1.52
C ALA A 48 12.85 23.46 -2.99
N VAL A 49 13.30 22.63 -3.95
CA VAL A 49 13.05 22.83 -5.38
C VAL A 49 11.94 21.92 -5.93
N ALA A 50 11.34 21.06 -5.10
CA ALA A 50 10.35 20.09 -5.53
C ALA A 50 8.92 20.60 -5.32
N ASP A 51 8.05 20.52 -6.32
CA ASP A 51 6.62 20.86 -6.13
C ASP A 51 5.88 19.82 -5.27
N THR A 52 6.43 18.61 -5.15
CA THR A 52 5.86 17.50 -4.36
C THR A 52 6.97 16.70 -3.72
N VAL A 53 6.88 16.51 -2.40
CA VAL A 53 7.85 15.80 -1.57
C VAL A 53 7.21 14.51 -1.06
N ALA A 54 7.66 13.36 -1.57
CA ALA A 54 7.20 12.06 -1.10
C ALA A 54 8.09 11.55 0.05
N LEU A 55 7.53 11.45 1.26
CA LEU A 55 8.21 10.88 2.43
C LEU A 55 7.99 9.37 2.45
N VAL A 56 9.02 8.63 2.03
CA VAL A 56 8.97 7.15 1.90
C VAL A 56 9.99 6.47 2.83
N VAL A 57 10.04 6.94 4.08
CA VAL A 57 10.92 6.44 5.13
C VAL A 57 10.15 5.52 6.10
N LYS A 58 10.88 4.87 7.02
CA LYS A 58 10.23 4.08 8.06
C LYS A 58 9.56 5.02 9.08
N PRO A 59 8.45 4.61 9.74
CA PRO A 59 7.77 5.45 10.72
C PRO A 59 8.71 6.00 11.80
N GLN A 60 9.60 5.16 12.34
CA GLN A 60 10.54 5.56 13.38
C GLN A 60 11.61 6.58 12.96
N ASP A 61 11.82 6.76 11.64
CA ASP A 61 12.78 7.74 11.12
C ASP A 61 12.08 9.07 10.80
N MET A 62 10.75 9.14 10.89
CA MET A 62 9.97 10.28 10.40
C MET A 62 10.26 11.56 11.20
N SER A 63 10.39 11.47 12.53
CA SER A 63 10.69 12.65 13.36
C SER A 63 12.02 13.30 12.99
N GLU A 64 13.07 12.50 12.76
CA GLU A 64 14.39 12.98 12.34
C GLU A 64 14.30 13.66 10.95
N VAL A 65 13.70 12.97 9.99
CA VAL A 65 13.57 13.47 8.61
C VAL A 65 12.77 14.77 8.55
N LEU A 66 11.66 14.86 9.29
CA LEU A 66 10.83 16.07 9.34
C LEU A 66 11.60 17.26 9.94
N ALA A 67 12.44 17.02 10.96
CA ALA A 67 13.28 18.06 11.54
C ALA A 67 14.30 18.61 10.52
N GLU A 68 14.92 17.73 9.72
CA GLU A 68 15.91 18.13 8.70
C GLU A 68 15.27 18.89 7.53
N VAL A 69 14.08 18.50 7.07
CA VAL A 69 13.41 19.15 5.93
C VAL A 69 12.60 20.38 6.33
N ARG A 70 12.33 20.59 7.62
CA ARG A 70 11.39 21.61 8.11
C ARG A 70 11.63 22.99 7.51
N ASP A 71 12.88 23.46 7.49
CA ASP A 71 13.20 24.81 7.04
C ASP A 71 13.24 24.95 5.50
N HIS A 72 13.18 23.82 4.79
CA HIS A 72 13.25 23.75 3.34
C HIS A 72 11.88 23.49 2.69
N VAL A 73 10.92 22.95 3.43
CA VAL A 73 9.55 22.72 2.96
C VAL A 73 8.66 23.91 3.34
N VAL A 74 8.18 24.61 2.31
CA VAL A 74 7.41 25.86 2.42
C VAL A 74 5.98 25.71 1.90
N PRO A 75 5.04 26.58 2.32
CA PRO A 75 3.68 26.60 1.78
C PRO A 75 3.66 26.74 0.26
N GLY A 76 2.77 26.00 -0.40
CA GLY A 76 2.68 25.87 -1.86
C GLY A 76 3.25 24.56 -2.40
N GLN A 77 4.08 23.86 -1.62
CA GLN A 77 4.50 22.49 -1.89
C GLN A 77 3.49 21.49 -1.32
N LEU A 78 3.45 20.30 -1.93
CA LEU A 78 2.69 19.15 -1.42
C LEU A 78 3.62 18.14 -0.76
N VAL A 79 3.38 17.82 0.50
CA VAL A 79 4.03 16.68 1.17
C VAL A 79 3.13 15.47 1.10
N VAL A 80 3.66 14.35 0.62
CA VAL A 80 2.95 13.06 0.52
C VAL A 80 3.65 12.04 1.41
N SER A 81 3.02 11.67 2.54
CA SER A 81 3.59 10.73 3.50
C SER A 81 3.09 9.30 3.26
N LEU A 82 4.02 8.36 3.05
CA LEU A 82 3.73 6.93 2.86
C LEU A 82 4.05 6.09 4.12
N ALA A 83 4.37 6.76 5.25
CA ALA A 83 4.75 6.07 6.47
C ALA A 83 3.52 5.54 7.22
N ALA A 84 3.53 4.24 7.52
CA ALA A 84 2.46 3.59 8.27
C ALA A 84 2.37 4.16 9.70
N GLY A 85 1.15 4.34 10.19
CA GLY A 85 0.89 4.89 11.54
C GLY A 85 1.12 6.40 11.70
N ILE A 86 1.82 7.07 10.78
CA ILE A 86 2.08 8.51 10.88
C ILE A 86 0.87 9.31 10.39
N THR A 87 0.25 10.08 11.27
CA THR A 87 -0.93 10.90 10.95
C THR A 87 -0.57 12.17 10.17
N THR A 88 -1.51 12.73 9.42
CA THR A 88 -1.32 14.06 8.81
C THR A 88 -1.02 15.14 9.84
N ALA A 89 -1.71 15.13 10.99
CA ALA A 89 -1.49 16.07 12.09
C ALA A 89 -0.05 15.99 12.66
N PHE A 90 0.50 14.78 12.80
CA PHE A 90 1.88 14.59 13.25
C PHE A 90 2.89 15.28 12.33
N VAL A 91 2.69 15.13 11.01
CA VAL A 91 3.55 15.72 9.98
C VAL A 91 3.37 17.24 9.95
N GLU A 92 2.14 17.73 9.91
CA GLU A 92 1.82 19.17 9.89
C GLU A 92 2.41 19.92 11.09
N ALA A 93 2.37 19.31 12.29
CA ALA A 93 2.92 19.91 13.50
C ALA A 93 4.46 20.08 13.47
N ARG A 94 5.15 19.37 12.57
CA ARG A 94 6.61 19.35 12.46
C ARG A 94 7.14 20.08 11.22
N LEU A 95 6.25 20.57 10.35
CA LEU A 95 6.59 21.36 9.18
C LEU A 95 6.25 22.85 9.39
N GLN A 96 6.53 23.68 8.38
CA GLN A 96 6.09 25.06 8.40
C GLN A 96 4.55 25.16 8.33
N PRO A 97 3.93 26.14 9.02
CA PRO A 97 2.48 26.32 8.96
C PRO A 97 1.99 26.56 7.53
N GLY A 98 0.89 25.91 7.15
CA GLY A 98 0.29 26.07 5.81
C GLY A 98 0.82 25.11 4.73
N VAL A 99 1.75 24.21 5.06
CA VAL A 99 2.18 23.15 4.14
C VAL A 99 1.06 22.12 3.98
N ALA A 100 0.71 21.80 2.74
CA ALA A 100 -0.29 20.79 2.41
C ALA A 100 0.29 19.38 2.60
N VAL A 101 -0.40 18.52 3.36
CA VAL A 101 0.03 17.15 3.65
C VAL A 101 -1.03 16.14 3.22
N VAL A 102 -0.67 15.17 2.39
CA VAL A 102 -1.50 14.01 2.07
C VAL A 102 -0.86 12.77 2.68
N ARG A 103 -1.60 12.04 3.51
CA ARG A 103 -1.21 10.70 3.97
C ARG A 103 -1.65 9.66 2.95
N VAL A 104 -0.80 8.67 2.73
CA VAL A 104 -1.02 7.58 1.78
C VAL A 104 -0.74 6.26 2.48
N MET A 105 -1.67 5.31 2.34
CA MET A 105 -1.46 3.92 2.71
C MET A 105 -1.48 3.03 1.46
N PRO A 106 -0.31 2.77 0.84
CA PRO A 106 -0.19 1.85 -0.30
C PRO A 106 -0.06 0.40 0.16
N ASN A 107 -0.02 -0.54 -0.79
CA ASN A 107 0.31 -1.94 -0.51
C ASN A 107 1.31 -2.52 -1.54
N THR A 108 1.84 -3.71 -1.25
CA THR A 108 2.94 -4.31 -2.01
C THR A 108 2.62 -4.74 -3.45
N PRO A 109 1.37 -5.11 -3.82
CA PRO A 109 0.99 -5.33 -5.22
C PRO A 109 1.24 -4.15 -6.17
N ALA A 110 1.52 -2.95 -5.64
CA ALA A 110 2.06 -1.82 -6.41
C ALA A 110 3.32 -2.15 -7.22
N LEU A 111 4.07 -3.20 -6.84
CA LEU A 111 5.24 -3.71 -7.59
C LEU A 111 4.88 -4.29 -8.97
N VAL A 112 3.63 -4.67 -9.17
CA VAL A 112 3.10 -5.25 -10.41
C VAL A 112 1.89 -4.48 -10.92
N ASP A 113 1.79 -3.19 -10.57
CA ASP A 113 0.77 -2.24 -11.03
C ASP A 113 -0.68 -2.57 -10.62
N GLU A 114 -0.86 -3.55 -9.74
CA GLU A 114 -2.16 -3.96 -9.19
C GLU A 114 -2.27 -3.56 -7.71
N GLY A 115 -1.62 -2.44 -7.36
CA GLY A 115 -1.65 -1.85 -6.02
C GLY A 115 -3.00 -1.25 -5.64
N MET A 116 -3.16 -1.05 -4.34
CA MET A 116 -4.20 -0.22 -3.75
C MET A 116 -3.53 0.82 -2.85
N ALA A 117 -3.85 2.09 -3.06
CA ALA A 117 -3.45 3.18 -2.19
C ALA A 117 -4.69 3.92 -1.67
N ALA A 118 -4.80 4.13 -0.35
CA ALA A 118 -5.78 5.06 0.18
C ALA A 118 -5.12 6.39 0.58
N ILE A 119 -5.73 7.51 0.20
CA ILE A 119 -5.21 8.84 0.48
C ILE A 119 -6.15 9.63 1.40
N SER A 120 -5.56 10.42 2.28
CA SER A 120 -6.26 11.30 3.21
C SER A 120 -5.62 12.69 3.23
N ALA A 121 -6.46 13.71 3.21
CA ALA A 121 -6.03 15.10 3.28
C ALA A 121 -5.69 15.51 4.72
N GLY A 122 -4.64 16.31 4.86
CA GLY A 122 -4.36 17.14 6.02
C GLY A 122 -5.23 18.40 6.06
N SER A 123 -5.02 19.23 7.07
CA SER A 123 -5.80 20.44 7.33
C SER A 123 -5.60 21.55 6.29
N HIS A 124 -4.45 21.55 5.61
CA HIS A 124 -4.08 22.55 4.59
C HIS A 124 -4.24 22.05 3.15
N CYS A 125 -4.82 20.87 2.94
CA CYS A 125 -5.06 20.33 1.61
C CYS A 125 -6.39 20.81 1.00
N ASP A 126 -6.36 21.05 -0.29
CA ASP A 126 -7.54 21.22 -1.13
C ASP A 126 -7.72 20.03 -2.11
N VAL A 127 -8.68 20.17 -3.02
CA VAL A 127 -8.99 19.14 -4.02
C VAL A 127 -7.85 18.94 -5.02
N GLU A 128 -7.09 19.98 -5.34
CA GLU A 128 -5.97 19.91 -6.29
C GLU A 128 -4.79 19.14 -5.69
N HIS A 129 -4.51 19.33 -4.41
CA HIS A 129 -3.51 18.54 -3.68
C HIS A 129 -3.84 17.05 -3.68
N LEU A 130 -5.10 16.69 -3.39
CA LEU A 130 -5.55 15.30 -3.44
C LEU A 130 -5.49 14.73 -4.86
N ALA A 131 -5.87 15.50 -5.87
CA ALA A 131 -5.79 15.08 -7.27
C ALA A 131 -4.34 14.85 -7.71
N ARG A 132 -3.39 15.68 -7.26
CA ARG A 132 -1.96 15.51 -7.53
C ARG A 132 -1.42 14.23 -6.88
N ALA A 133 -1.71 14.00 -5.61
CA ALA A 133 -1.32 12.77 -4.92
C ALA A 133 -1.93 11.52 -5.57
N GLU A 134 -3.19 11.60 -5.99
CA GLU A 134 -3.89 10.53 -6.70
C GLU A 134 -3.23 10.21 -8.04
N ALA A 135 -2.96 11.22 -8.87
CA ALA A 135 -2.27 11.04 -10.16
C ALA A 135 -0.87 10.42 -9.98
N MET A 136 -0.13 10.86 -8.95
CA MET A 136 1.19 10.33 -8.61
C MET A 136 1.15 8.83 -8.27
N LEU A 137 0.07 8.35 -7.64
CA LEU A 137 -0.06 6.96 -7.18
C LEU A 137 -0.76 6.04 -8.19
N ALA A 138 -1.59 6.60 -9.07
CA ALA A 138 -2.39 5.86 -10.04
C ALA A 138 -1.54 4.99 -11.00
N VAL A 139 -0.28 5.35 -11.21
CA VAL A 139 0.70 4.57 -12.00
C VAL A 139 1.07 3.22 -11.35
N THR A 140 0.70 3.01 -10.09
CA THR A 140 0.99 1.78 -9.33
C THR A 140 -0.26 0.96 -9.01
N GLY A 141 -1.45 1.39 -9.47
CA GLY A 141 -2.71 0.69 -9.25
C GLY A 141 -3.86 1.64 -8.93
N LYS A 142 -4.84 1.16 -8.15
CA LYS A 142 -6.03 1.94 -7.80
C LYS A 142 -5.77 2.84 -6.60
N VAL A 143 -6.38 4.03 -6.63
CA VAL A 143 -6.33 5.00 -5.53
C VAL A 143 -7.73 5.26 -5.01
N LEU A 144 -7.90 5.34 -3.69
CA LEU A 144 -9.15 5.68 -3.04
C LEU A 144 -8.95 6.85 -2.06
N ARG A 145 -9.87 7.80 -2.06
CA ARG A 145 -9.88 8.88 -1.06
C ARG A 145 -10.67 8.41 0.16
N VAL A 146 -10.08 8.51 1.35
CA VAL A 146 -10.73 8.16 2.62
C VAL A 146 -10.49 9.24 3.67
N PRO A 147 -11.40 9.43 4.64
CA PRO A 147 -11.12 10.24 5.82
C PRO A 147 -9.91 9.69 6.60
N GLU A 148 -9.08 10.58 7.16
CA GLU A 148 -7.86 10.23 7.93
C GLU A 148 -8.14 9.19 9.03
N LYS A 149 -9.27 9.31 9.74
CA LYS A 149 -9.71 8.38 10.79
C LYS A 149 -9.91 6.93 10.31
N GLN A 150 -9.96 6.69 9.01
CA GLN A 150 -10.11 5.36 8.41
C GLN A 150 -8.78 4.74 7.99
N GLN A 151 -7.67 5.47 8.02
CA GLN A 151 -6.38 4.99 7.53
C GLN A 151 -5.88 3.74 8.28
N ASP A 152 -6.12 3.63 9.59
CA ASP A 152 -5.74 2.41 10.33
C ASP A 152 -6.57 1.18 9.91
N ALA A 153 -7.83 1.39 9.52
CA ALA A 153 -8.65 0.33 8.94
C ALA A 153 -8.16 -0.03 7.53
N VAL A 154 -7.76 0.95 6.71
CA VAL A 154 -7.13 0.69 5.41
C VAL A 154 -5.86 -0.14 5.58
N THR A 155 -5.00 0.20 6.53
CA THR A 155 -3.78 -0.57 6.85
C THR A 155 -4.12 -2.03 7.14
N ALA A 156 -5.18 -2.28 7.91
CA ALA A 156 -5.62 -3.63 8.24
C ALA A 156 -6.17 -4.39 7.05
N ILE A 157 -6.86 -3.73 6.11
CA ILE A 157 -7.52 -4.35 4.96
C ILE A 157 -6.58 -4.51 3.75
N SER A 158 -6.08 -3.40 3.19
CA SER A 158 -5.32 -3.42 1.94
C SER A 158 -3.81 -3.38 2.16
N GLY A 159 -3.34 -2.70 3.22
CA GLY A 159 -1.91 -2.60 3.53
C GLY A 159 -1.31 -3.95 3.94
N SER A 160 -1.94 -4.59 4.92
CA SER A 160 -1.58 -5.92 5.44
C SER A 160 -2.23 -7.06 4.65
N GLY A 161 -3.28 -6.76 3.88
CA GLY A 161 -4.05 -7.69 3.07
C GLY A 161 -3.23 -8.70 2.26
N PRO A 162 -2.22 -8.28 1.49
CA PRO A 162 -1.39 -9.19 0.70
C PRO A 162 -0.80 -10.34 1.53
N ALA A 163 -0.37 -10.08 2.77
CA ALA A 163 0.18 -11.12 3.64
C ALA A 163 -0.87 -12.18 4.00
N TYR A 164 -2.13 -11.78 4.23
CA TYR A 164 -3.21 -12.72 4.51
C TYR A 164 -3.51 -13.60 3.29
N LEU A 165 -3.47 -13.01 2.09
CA LEU A 165 -3.70 -13.76 0.85
C LEU A 165 -2.55 -14.72 0.56
N PHE A 166 -1.30 -14.32 0.81
CA PHE A 166 -0.15 -15.23 0.71
C PHE A 166 -0.25 -16.40 1.70
N PHE A 167 -0.71 -16.14 2.93
CA PHE A 167 -0.96 -17.18 3.92
C PHE A 167 -2.05 -18.17 3.48
N VAL A 168 -3.16 -17.67 2.89
CA VAL A 168 -4.19 -18.54 2.31
C VAL A 168 -3.64 -19.37 1.15
N VAL A 169 -2.87 -18.75 0.24
CA VAL A 169 -2.23 -19.44 -0.89
C VAL A 169 -1.29 -20.54 -0.40
N GLU A 170 -0.47 -20.26 0.62
CA GLU A 170 0.41 -21.24 1.27
C GLU A 170 -0.39 -22.44 1.79
N ALA A 171 -1.44 -22.19 2.58
CA ALA A 171 -2.30 -23.25 3.11
C ALA A 171 -2.98 -24.09 2.01
N MET A 172 -3.42 -23.46 0.92
CA MET A 172 -4.02 -24.17 -0.22
C MET A 172 -3.00 -25.03 -0.96
N ILE A 173 -1.76 -24.56 -1.12
CA ILE A 173 -0.67 -25.34 -1.73
C ILE A 173 -0.34 -26.56 -0.87
N GLU A 174 -0.25 -26.38 0.45
CA GLU A 174 -0.01 -27.46 1.39
C GLU A 174 -1.14 -28.50 1.37
N ALA A 175 -2.39 -28.06 1.31
CA ALA A 175 -3.53 -28.95 1.13
C ALA A 175 -3.44 -29.75 -0.18
N GLY A 176 -3.07 -29.10 -1.29
CA GLY A 176 -2.86 -29.79 -2.58
C GLY A 176 -1.77 -30.86 -2.51
N VAL A 177 -0.66 -30.58 -1.82
CA VAL A 177 0.40 -31.56 -1.58
C VAL A 177 -0.08 -32.71 -0.69
N HIS A 178 -0.83 -32.41 0.37
CA HIS A 178 -1.43 -33.42 1.24
C HIS A 178 -2.39 -34.35 0.49
N LEU A 179 -3.10 -33.82 -0.51
CA LEU A 179 -3.97 -34.58 -1.42
C LEU A 179 -3.21 -35.36 -2.51
N GLY A 180 -1.87 -35.30 -2.51
CA GLY A 180 -1.02 -36.10 -3.39
C GLY A 180 -0.51 -35.38 -4.64
N LEU A 181 -0.73 -34.07 -4.78
CA LEU A 181 -0.17 -33.30 -5.90
C LEU A 181 1.32 -32.98 -5.69
N PRO A 182 2.13 -32.95 -6.76
CA PRO A 182 3.45 -32.32 -6.69
C PRO A 182 3.32 -30.85 -6.28
N ARG A 183 4.25 -30.35 -5.45
CA ARG A 183 4.21 -28.96 -4.95
C ARG A 183 4.13 -27.94 -6.08
N SER A 184 4.92 -28.10 -7.14
CA SER A 184 4.89 -27.19 -8.30
C SER A 184 3.51 -27.14 -8.98
N THR A 185 2.86 -28.29 -9.13
CA THR A 185 1.50 -28.37 -9.69
C THR A 185 0.48 -27.71 -8.77
N ALA A 186 0.55 -27.96 -7.45
CA ALA A 186 -0.34 -27.31 -6.49
C ALA A 186 -0.15 -25.78 -6.50
N THR A 187 1.09 -25.29 -6.56
CA THR A 187 1.40 -23.86 -6.67
C THR A 187 0.76 -23.23 -7.90
N GLU A 188 0.96 -23.82 -9.08
CA GLU A 188 0.39 -23.28 -10.34
C GLU A 188 -1.15 -23.20 -10.27
N LEU A 189 -1.80 -24.27 -9.81
CA LEU A 189 -3.26 -24.34 -9.70
C LEU A 189 -3.83 -23.28 -8.74
N VAL A 190 -3.20 -23.11 -7.58
CA VAL A 190 -3.65 -22.16 -6.56
C VAL A 190 -3.44 -20.72 -7.02
N VAL A 191 -2.27 -20.38 -7.56
CA VAL A 191 -1.96 -19.03 -8.05
C VAL A 191 -2.95 -18.63 -9.14
N GLN A 192 -3.17 -19.50 -10.15
CA GLN A 192 -4.09 -19.19 -11.24
C GLN A 192 -5.55 -19.09 -10.75
N THR A 193 -5.95 -19.89 -9.75
CA THR A 193 -7.27 -19.81 -9.13
C THR A 193 -7.49 -18.46 -8.45
N VAL A 194 -6.51 -17.98 -7.68
CA VAL A 194 -6.60 -16.67 -7.01
C VAL A 194 -6.66 -15.53 -8.03
N VAL A 195 -5.81 -15.56 -9.07
CA VAL A 195 -5.83 -14.56 -10.14
C VAL A 195 -7.20 -14.53 -10.84
N GLY A 196 -7.71 -15.70 -11.23
CA GLY A 196 -9.01 -15.83 -11.91
C GLY A 196 -10.18 -15.35 -11.05
N SER A 197 -10.23 -15.76 -9.77
CA SER A 197 -11.30 -15.35 -8.84
C SER A 197 -11.28 -13.84 -8.54
N ALA A 198 -10.10 -13.26 -8.32
CA ALA A 198 -9.97 -11.83 -8.10
C ALA A 198 -10.34 -11.01 -9.35
N THR A 199 -9.94 -11.48 -10.53
CA THR A 199 -10.30 -10.88 -11.81
C THR A 199 -11.81 -10.93 -12.02
N LEU A 200 -12.43 -12.11 -11.83
CA LEU A 200 -13.87 -12.26 -11.98
C LEU A 200 -14.64 -11.29 -11.08
N LEU A 201 -14.26 -11.18 -9.80
CA LEU A 201 -14.86 -10.24 -8.87
C LEU A 201 -14.71 -8.77 -9.33
N ARG A 202 -13.52 -8.41 -9.85
CA ARG A 202 -13.24 -7.05 -10.31
C ARG A 202 -14.02 -6.68 -11.56
N GLU A 203 -14.07 -7.56 -12.55
CA GLU A 203 -14.66 -7.28 -13.86
C GLU A 203 -16.20 -7.35 -13.84
N THR A 204 -16.79 -8.24 -13.04
CA THR A 204 -18.26 -8.36 -12.96
C THR A 204 -18.87 -7.37 -11.98
N GLY A 205 -18.14 -6.99 -10.92
CA GLY A 205 -18.67 -6.19 -9.81
C GLY A 205 -19.76 -6.91 -9.01
N GLU A 206 -19.95 -8.22 -9.21
CA GLU A 206 -20.94 -9.01 -8.47
C GLU A 206 -20.53 -9.16 -7.00
N HIS A 207 -21.53 -9.29 -6.13
CA HIS A 207 -21.27 -9.50 -4.71
C HIS A 207 -20.54 -10.84 -4.48
N PRO A 208 -19.47 -10.92 -3.65
CA PRO A 208 -18.70 -12.15 -3.45
C PRO A 208 -19.52 -13.38 -3.06
N THR A 209 -20.60 -13.19 -2.28
CA THR A 209 -21.55 -14.26 -1.93
C THR A 209 -22.19 -14.88 -3.18
N VAL A 210 -22.57 -14.07 -4.17
CA VAL A 210 -23.22 -14.53 -5.40
C VAL A 210 -22.23 -15.34 -6.25
N LEU A 211 -21.02 -14.82 -6.46
CA LEU A 211 -19.98 -15.56 -7.19
C LEU A 211 -19.64 -16.90 -6.54
N ARG A 212 -19.59 -16.94 -5.19
CA ARG A 212 -19.40 -18.20 -4.46
C ARG A 212 -20.58 -19.17 -4.66
N GLU A 213 -21.81 -18.69 -4.61
CA GLU A 213 -23.01 -19.51 -4.82
C GLU A 213 -23.05 -20.10 -6.24
N GLN A 214 -22.65 -19.34 -7.26
CA GLN A 214 -22.57 -19.82 -8.65
C GLN A 214 -21.63 -21.02 -8.84
N VAL A 215 -20.59 -21.15 -8.01
CA VAL A 215 -19.65 -22.29 -8.04
C VAL A 215 -19.91 -23.35 -6.95
N THR A 216 -21.04 -23.26 -6.25
CA THR A 216 -21.42 -24.16 -5.16
C THR A 216 -22.71 -24.91 -5.49
N SER A 217 -22.59 -26.08 -6.10
CA SER A 217 -23.74 -26.97 -6.33
C SER A 217 -24.19 -27.66 -5.03
N PRO A 218 -25.50 -27.83 -4.78
CA PRO A 218 -26.00 -28.58 -3.63
C PRO A 218 -25.41 -30.01 -3.57
N GLY A 219 -24.83 -30.39 -2.43
CA GLY A 219 -24.18 -31.69 -2.25
C GLY A 219 -22.86 -31.88 -3.00
N GLY A 220 -22.33 -30.83 -3.66
CA GLY A 220 -21.07 -30.87 -4.39
C GLY A 220 -19.83 -30.74 -3.51
N THR A 221 -18.66 -30.90 -4.14
CA THR A 221 -17.34 -30.80 -3.47
C THR A 221 -17.11 -29.42 -2.84
N THR A 222 -17.47 -28.34 -3.53
CA THR A 222 -17.36 -26.97 -3.00
C THR A 222 -18.21 -26.78 -1.74
N ALA A 223 -19.44 -27.31 -1.73
CA ALA A 223 -20.34 -27.19 -0.60
C ALA A 223 -19.78 -27.89 0.65
N ALA A 224 -19.18 -29.07 0.46
CA ALA A 224 -18.50 -29.80 1.54
C ALA A 224 -17.30 -29.02 2.10
N ALA A 225 -16.45 -28.46 1.22
CA ALA A 225 -15.28 -27.67 1.64
C ALA A 225 -15.67 -26.38 2.36
N ILE A 226 -16.66 -25.63 1.85
CA ILE A 226 -17.13 -24.39 2.49
C ILE A 226 -17.72 -24.67 3.87
N ARG A 227 -18.42 -25.80 4.06
CA ARG A 227 -18.92 -26.20 5.37
C ARG A 227 -17.79 -26.36 6.38
N GLU A 228 -16.71 -27.04 6.01
CA GLU A 228 -15.54 -27.19 6.89
C GLU A 228 -14.92 -25.83 7.24
N LEU A 229 -14.82 -24.89 6.30
CA LEU A 229 -14.30 -23.54 6.58
C LEU A 229 -15.19 -22.75 7.55
N GLU A 230 -16.50 -22.92 7.47
CA GLU A 230 -17.45 -22.30 8.42
C GLU A 230 -17.36 -22.97 9.80
N ASP A 231 -17.25 -24.31 9.87
CA ASP A 231 -17.08 -25.06 11.12
C ASP A 231 -15.77 -24.68 11.84
N HIS A 232 -14.71 -24.40 11.08
CA HIS A 232 -13.44 -23.86 11.58
C HIS A 232 -13.45 -22.35 11.82
N LYS A 233 -14.59 -21.68 11.64
CA LYS A 233 -14.80 -20.25 11.95
C LYS A 233 -13.84 -19.31 11.22
N VAL A 234 -13.47 -19.63 9.98
CA VAL A 234 -12.49 -18.86 9.19
C VAL A 234 -12.86 -17.37 9.12
N ARG A 235 -14.16 -17.03 9.01
CA ARG A 235 -14.62 -15.63 9.04
C ARG A 235 -14.26 -14.90 10.33
N ALA A 236 -14.48 -15.54 11.48
CA ALA A 236 -14.15 -14.96 12.78
C ALA A 236 -12.64 -14.76 12.93
N ALA A 237 -11.83 -15.69 12.39
CA ALA A 237 -10.38 -15.54 12.36
C ALA A 237 -9.93 -14.32 11.54
N PHE A 238 -10.52 -14.09 10.35
CA PHE A 238 -10.21 -12.90 9.55
C PHE A 238 -10.61 -11.59 10.25
N ILE A 239 -11.80 -11.54 10.87
CA ILE A 239 -12.26 -10.35 11.62
C ILE A 239 -11.26 -10.01 12.73
N THR A 240 -10.94 -10.99 13.58
CA THR A 240 -10.04 -10.77 14.73
C THR A 240 -8.61 -10.45 14.30
N ALA A 241 -8.10 -11.06 13.22
CA ALA A 241 -6.78 -10.74 12.67
C ALA A 241 -6.70 -9.30 12.15
N MET A 242 -7.72 -8.84 11.40
CA MET A 242 -7.77 -7.47 10.88
C MET A 242 -7.96 -6.44 12.00
N GLU A 243 -8.74 -6.75 13.03
CA GLU A 243 -8.85 -5.90 14.22
C GLU A 243 -7.50 -5.77 14.95
N ALA A 244 -6.75 -6.86 15.08
CA ALA A 244 -5.41 -6.85 15.67
C ALA A 244 -4.45 -5.98 14.85
N ALA A 245 -4.47 -6.10 13.52
CA ALA A 245 -3.66 -5.27 12.63
C ALA A 245 -3.99 -3.77 12.76
N ARG A 246 -5.29 -3.42 12.79
CA ARG A 246 -5.74 -2.04 13.04
C ARG A 246 -5.24 -1.54 14.40
N ASN A 247 -5.41 -2.32 15.46
CA ASN A 247 -4.98 -1.92 16.81
C ASN A 247 -3.48 -1.68 16.88
N ARG A 248 -2.68 -2.52 16.19
CA ARG A 248 -1.24 -2.29 16.09
C ARG A 248 -0.89 -1.03 15.31
N SER A 249 -1.59 -0.75 14.20
CA SER A 249 -1.44 0.51 13.43
C SER A 249 -1.66 1.74 14.32
N VAL A 250 -2.73 1.73 15.13
CA VAL A 250 -3.03 2.80 16.10
C VAL A 250 -1.93 2.92 17.16
N ALA A 251 -1.40 1.80 17.65
CA ALA A 251 -0.33 1.82 18.67
C ALA A 251 0.97 2.43 18.12
N LEU A 252 1.34 2.13 16.87
CA LEU A 252 2.52 2.72 16.22
C LEU A 252 2.44 4.25 16.12
N ALA A 253 1.23 4.80 15.96
CA ALA A 253 1.05 6.25 15.93
C ALA A 253 1.33 6.92 17.29
N ARG A 254 1.02 6.21 18.39
CA ARG A 254 1.16 6.73 19.77
C ARG A 254 2.58 6.61 20.31
N ASP A 255 3.35 5.63 19.84
CA ASP A 255 4.75 5.46 20.25
C ASP A 255 5.65 6.61 19.71
N GLU A 256 5.12 7.46 18.82
CA GLU A 256 5.79 8.61 18.20
C GLU A 256 5.36 9.99 18.75
N ASP A 257 4.32 10.03 19.60
CA ASP A 257 3.84 11.26 20.28
C ASP A 257 4.71 11.60 21.52
#